data_AF-Q0V094-F1
#
_entry.id   AF-Q0V094-F1
#
_cell.length_a   1.000
_cell.length_b   1.000
_cell.length_c   1.000
_cell.angle_alpha   90.00
_cell.angle_beta   90.00
_cell.angle_gamma   90.00
#
_symmetry.space_group_name_H-M   'P 1'
#
loop_
_entity.id
_entity.type
_entity.pdbx_description
1 polymer ?
#
loop_
_entity_poly.entity_id
_entity_poly.type
_entity_poly.pdbx_seq_one_letter_code
_entity_poly.pdbx_strand_id
1 'polypeptide(L)'
;MAAAKSLNIQNEKLSNLGLKTITDNEQILPSISTDVPIILIGHDRGARIAHRLTVSKVPGFSILGVTLIDIVPTSTQWHNASNSPAKAAKEVTGYFHWPFLANVDLATRMITAYGGGKWCCEMIESWSGSNTRGLAKLKSDDSFAVYAGFFEDEHVVRASCEDYKHGATTDLKLQEEDQEKGRKIDVPLLLLYASDLIGKRYDFSTVWNGWVQEGVRITNHGLGDGIGHFGAEEAPEECAGAIAEWLGGLGIGDGAKL
;
A
#
# COMPACT_ATOMS: atom_id res chain seq x y z
N MET A 1 -29.55 -31.18 38.72
CA MET A 1 -30.43 -30.24 39.47
C MET A 1 -29.73 -28.99 40.04
N ALA A 2 -28.39 -28.85 40.00
CA ALA A 2 -27.71 -27.62 40.44
C ALA A 2 -27.53 -26.55 39.33
N ALA A 3 -27.51 -26.93 38.05
CA ALA A 3 -27.31 -25.98 36.94
C ALA A 3 -28.55 -25.11 36.62
N ALA A 4 -29.76 -25.62 36.88
CA ALA A 4 -31.00 -24.89 36.61
C ALA A 4 -31.26 -23.72 37.59
N LYS A 5 -30.69 -23.77 38.81
CA LYS A 5 -30.82 -22.67 39.79
C LYS A 5 -29.89 -21.49 39.49
N SER A 6 -28.73 -21.72 38.86
CA SER A 6 -27.77 -20.64 38.55
C SER A 6 -28.25 -19.73 37.41
N LEU A 7 -28.93 -20.31 36.41
CA LEU A 7 -29.55 -19.57 35.30
C LEU A 7 -30.74 -18.71 35.78
N ASN A 8 -31.49 -19.17 36.79
CA ASN A 8 -32.67 -18.44 37.28
C ASN A 8 -32.30 -17.19 38.10
N ILE A 9 -31.15 -17.18 38.79
CA ILE A 9 -30.70 -16.05 39.61
C ILE A 9 -30.12 -14.91 38.75
N GLN A 10 -29.57 -15.21 37.57
CA GLN A 10 -29.11 -14.18 36.62
C GLN A 10 -30.28 -13.48 35.92
N ASN A 11 -31.38 -14.19 35.64
CA ASN A 11 -32.55 -13.61 34.99
C ASN A 11 -33.34 -12.66 35.91
N GLU A 12 -33.40 -12.91 37.22
CA GLU A 12 -34.02 -11.96 38.17
C GLU A 12 -33.21 -10.68 38.40
N LYS A 13 -31.91 -10.67 38.11
CA LYS A 13 -31.10 -9.43 38.18
C LYS A 13 -31.26 -8.54 36.95
N LEU A 14 -31.69 -9.09 35.81
CA LEU A 14 -31.94 -8.32 34.59
C LEU A 14 -33.36 -7.71 34.53
N SER A 15 -34.30 -8.22 35.33
CA SER A 15 -35.69 -7.71 35.38
C SER A 15 -35.85 -6.35 36.08
N ASN A 16 -34.84 -5.87 36.82
CA ASN A 16 -34.87 -4.59 37.53
C ASN A 16 -34.24 -3.40 36.74
N LEU A 17 -33.88 -3.58 35.47
CA LEU A 17 -33.32 -2.52 34.62
C LEU A 17 -34.20 -2.14 33.42
N GLY A 18 -35.50 -2.44 33.44
CA GLY A 18 -36.47 -1.80 32.55
C GLY A 18 -36.37 -2.16 31.06
N LEU A 19 -35.67 -3.23 30.69
CA LEU A 19 -35.64 -3.73 29.31
C LEU A 19 -36.55 -4.95 29.18
N LYS A 20 -37.86 -4.69 29.15
CA LYS A 20 -38.84 -5.65 28.65
C LYS A 20 -39.36 -5.13 27.32
N THR A 21 -39.45 -6.05 26.36
CA THR A 21 -40.16 -5.93 25.07
C THR A 21 -39.41 -5.20 23.95
N ILE A 22 -38.60 -5.93 23.18
CA ILE A 22 -38.76 -6.14 21.73
C ILE A 22 -38.05 -7.48 21.38
N THR A 23 -38.69 -8.61 21.67
CA THR A 23 -38.25 -9.94 21.19
C THR A 23 -39.26 -10.59 20.24
N ASP A 24 -40.24 -9.85 19.73
CA ASP A 24 -41.28 -10.37 18.84
C ASP A 24 -41.55 -9.43 17.65
N ASN A 25 -40.49 -9.04 16.94
CA ASN A 25 -40.63 -8.56 15.56
C ASN A 25 -39.37 -8.98 14.80
N GLU A 26 -39.42 -10.19 14.22
CA GLU A 26 -38.73 -10.50 12.97
C GLU A 26 -39.27 -9.59 11.86
N GLN A 27 -39.00 -8.29 11.95
CA GLN A 27 -38.79 -7.53 10.74
C GLN A 27 -37.35 -7.82 10.35
N ILE A 28 -37.22 -8.75 9.41
CA ILE A 28 -36.10 -8.84 8.50
C ILE A 28 -35.96 -7.44 7.89
N LEU A 29 -35.22 -6.57 8.57
CA LEU A 29 -34.60 -5.44 7.89
C LEU A 29 -33.68 -6.12 6.87
N PRO A 30 -33.84 -5.87 5.56
CA PRO A 30 -32.84 -6.36 4.62
C PRO A 30 -31.51 -5.81 5.11
N SER A 31 -30.54 -6.69 5.39
CA SER A 31 -29.17 -6.27 5.64
C SER A 31 -28.65 -5.69 4.33
N ILE A 32 -28.98 -4.43 4.05
CA ILE A 32 -28.35 -3.67 2.98
C ILE A 32 -26.98 -3.25 3.56
N SER A 33 -26.09 -4.22 3.72
CA SER A 33 -24.67 -3.98 3.60
C SER A 33 -24.37 -4.09 2.12
N THR A 34 -24.78 -3.09 1.34
CA THR A 34 -24.17 -2.92 0.02
C THR A 34 -22.83 -2.29 0.32
N ASP A 35 -21.81 -3.14 0.39
CA ASP A 35 -20.43 -2.69 0.53
C ASP A 35 -20.17 -1.55 -0.48
N VAL A 36 -19.57 -0.46 -0.01
CA VAL A 36 -19.32 0.71 -0.86
C VAL A 36 -18.26 0.32 -1.90
N PRO A 37 -18.57 0.43 -3.21
CA PRO A 37 -17.59 0.11 -4.24
C PRO A 37 -16.46 1.14 -4.22
N ILE A 38 -15.21 0.67 -4.17
CA ILE A 38 -14.01 1.50 -4.16
C ILE A 38 -12.95 0.95 -5.10
N ILE A 39 -12.05 1.83 -5.52
CA ILE A 39 -10.82 1.49 -6.23
C ILE A 39 -9.66 2.02 -5.40
N LEU A 40 -8.64 1.19 -5.20
CA LEU A 40 -7.46 1.58 -4.46
C LEU A 40 -6.34 1.93 -5.44
N ILE A 41 -5.79 3.14 -5.33
CA ILE A 41 -4.63 3.57 -6.10
C ILE A 41 -3.59 4.00 -5.08
N GLY A 42 -2.45 3.32 -5.07
CA GLY A 42 -1.38 3.62 -4.12
C GLY A 42 -0.03 3.70 -4.81
N HIS A 43 0.81 4.60 -4.32
CA HIS A 43 2.23 4.73 -4.68
C HIS A 43 3.10 4.39 -3.48
N ASP A 44 4.22 3.71 -3.73
CA ASP A 44 5.21 3.28 -2.73
C ASP A 44 4.58 2.68 -1.45
N ARG A 45 4.70 3.34 -0.29
CA ARG A 45 4.09 2.88 0.98
C ARG A 45 2.57 2.75 0.88
N GLY A 46 1.92 3.69 0.20
CA GLY A 46 0.48 3.65 -0.09
C GLY A 46 0.09 2.45 -0.95
N ALA A 47 0.95 2.04 -1.89
CA ALA A 47 0.74 0.83 -2.69
C ALA A 47 0.83 -0.45 -1.83
N ARG A 48 1.71 -0.48 -0.83
CA ARG A 48 1.83 -1.62 0.11
C ARG A 48 0.58 -1.75 0.97
N ILE A 49 0.04 -0.61 1.42
CA ILE A 49 -1.24 -0.56 2.13
C ILE A 49 -2.38 -1.03 1.21
N ALA A 50 -2.46 -0.53 -0.02
CA ALA A 50 -3.47 -0.94 -0.99
C ALA A 50 -3.42 -2.45 -1.27
N HIS A 51 -2.23 -3.03 -1.44
CA HIS A 51 -2.04 -4.47 -1.57
C HIS A 51 -2.57 -5.21 -0.34
N ARG A 52 -2.18 -4.79 0.88
CA ARG A 52 -2.65 -5.40 2.14
C ARG A 52 -4.16 -5.37 2.27
N LEU A 53 -4.79 -4.21 2.05
CA LEU A 53 -6.24 -4.04 2.15
C LEU A 53 -6.99 -4.87 1.10
N THR A 54 -6.42 -5.01 -0.10
CA THR A 54 -7.01 -5.83 -1.18
C THR A 54 -7.03 -7.30 -0.81
N VAL A 55 -5.94 -7.81 -0.22
CA VAL A 55 -5.82 -9.22 0.19
C VAL A 55 -6.63 -9.53 1.45
N SER A 56 -6.59 -8.64 2.47
CA SER A 56 -7.29 -8.87 3.73
C SER A 56 -8.79 -8.62 3.66
N LYS A 57 -9.23 -7.85 2.65
CA LYS A 57 -10.58 -7.26 2.52
C LYS A 57 -10.87 -6.27 3.65
N VAL A 58 -11.56 -5.18 3.31
CA VAL A 58 -11.98 -4.17 4.28
C VAL A 58 -13.49 -4.30 4.48
N PRO A 59 -13.97 -4.62 5.70
CA PRO A 59 -15.41 -4.72 5.95
C PRO A 59 -16.15 -3.44 5.53
N GLY A 60 -17.29 -3.59 4.85
CA GLY A 60 -18.10 -2.47 4.37
C GLY A 60 -17.66 -1.85 3.04
N PHE A 61 -16.59 -2.36 2.42
CA PHE A 61 -16.10 -1.89 1.12
C PHE A 61 -15.90 -3.03 0.13
N SER A 62 -16.34 -2.81 -1.12
CA SER A 62 -16.13 -3.73 -2.24
C SER A 62 -15.02 -3.15 -3.12
N ILE A 63 -13.82 -3.73 -3.03
CA ILE A 63 -12.70 -3.30 -3.86
C ILE A 63 -12.92 -3.84 -5.26
N LEU A 64 -13.07 -2.95 -6.24
CA LEU A 64 -13.34 -3.30 -7.64
C LEU A 64 -12.06 -3.45 -8.47
N GLY A 65 -10.96 -2.90 -7.99
CA GLY A 65 -9.65 -2.95 -8.64
C GLY A 65 -8.60 -2.25 -7.79
N VAL A 66 -7.34 -2.55 -8.09
CA VAL A 66 -6.20 -1.95 -7.41
C VAL A 66 -5.12 -1.51 -8.42
N THR A 67 -4.58 -0.32 -8.23
CA THR A 67 -3.38 0.18 -8.92
C THR A 67 -2.23 0.28 -7.93
N LEU A 68 -1.12 -0.37 -8.26
CA LEU A 68 0.11 -0.36 -7.46
C LEU A 68 1.21 0.34 -8.24
N ILE A 69 1.65 1.49 -7.73
CA ILE A 69 2.62 2.35 -8.40
C ILE A 69 4.01 2.18 -7.78
N ASP A 70 4.96 1.78 -8.63
CA ASP A 70 6.40 1.65 -8.40
C ASP A 70 6.81 0.73 -7.24
N ILE A 71 6.10 -0.39 -7.07
CA ILE A 71 6.44 -1.42 -6.07
C ILE A 71 6.46 -2.84 -6.64
N VAL A 72 7.25 -3.68 -5.98
CA VAL A 72 7.08 -5.14 -5.99
C VAL A 72 6.54 -5.59 -4.62
N PRO A 73 6.06 -6.83 -4.48
CA PRO A 73 5.61 -7.37 -3.20
C PRO A 73 6.67 -7.19 -2.12
N THR A 74 6.26 -6.88 -0.89
CA THR A 74 7.20 -6.54 0.19
C THR A 74 8.21 -7.65 0.46
N SER A 75 7.78 -8.92 0.50
CA SER A 75 8.68 -10.06 0.62
C SER A 75 9.63 -10.21 -0.57
N THR A 76 9.20 -9.92 -1.80
CA THR A 76 10.08 -9.92 -2.98
C THR A 76 11.18 -8.87 -2.86
N GLN A 77 10.86 -7.67 -2.36
CA GLN A 77 11.85 -6.61 -2.14
C GLN A 77 12.84 -6.97 -1.02
N TRP A 78 12.39 -7.60 0.08
CA TRP A 78 13.28 -8.04 1.16
C TRP A 78 14.10 -9.28 0.84
N HIS A 79 13.54 -10.24 0.11
CA HIS A 79 14.18 -11.52 -0.14
C HIS A 79 15.44 -11.38 -1.00
N ASN A 80 15.48 -10.40 -1.93
CA ASN A 80 16.63 -10.09 -2.78
C ASN A 80 17.31 -11.39 -3.30
N ALA A 81 16.60 -12.12 -4.16
CA ALA A 81 17.02 -13.45 -4.66
C ALA A 81 18.17 -13.41 -5.68
N SER A 82 19.03 -12.38 -5.63
CA SER A 82 20.12 -12.22 -6.59
C SER A 82 21.15 -13.35 -6.44
N ASN A 83 21.28 -14.18 -7.47
CA ASN A 83 22.28 -15.25 -7.55
C ASN A 83 23.73 -14.77 -7.80
N SER A 84 23.97 -13.45 -7.79
CA SER A 84 25.30 -12.86 -7.98
C SER A 84 25.67 -11.96 -6.80
N PRO A 85 26.83 -12.17 -6.15
CA PRO A 85 27.30 -11.30 -5.06
C PRO A 85 27.39 -9.82 -5.46
N ALA A 86 27.85 -9.52 -6.67
CA ALA A 86 27.97 -8.15 -7.16
C ALA A 86 26.59 -7.47 -7.34
N LYS A 87 25.60 -8.21 -7.87
CA LYS A 87 24.23 -7.69 -8.00
C LYS A 87 23.56 -7.54 -6.64
N ALA A 88 23.72 -8.51 -5.75
CA ALA A 88 23.19 -8.45 -4.39
C ALA A 88 23.74 -7.22 -3.63
N ALA A 89 25.06 -7.00 -3.70
CA ALA A 89 25.70 -5.83 -3.11
C ALA A 89 25.13 -4.51 -3.67
N LYS A 90 25.00 -4.40 -5.00
CA LYS A 90 24.42 -3.22 -5.66
C LYS A 90 22.97 -2.97 -5.22
N GLU A 91 22.16 -4.01 -5.07
CA GLU A 91 20.77 -3.88 -4.66
C GLU A 91 20.64 -3.44 -3.19
N VAL A 92 21.42 -4.05 -2.28
CA VAL A 92 21.42 -3.68 -0.87
C VAL A 92 21.89 -2.24 -0.67
N THR A 93 22.94 -1.80 -1.37
CA THR A 93 23.42 -0.43 -1.26
C THR A 93 22.47 0.58 -1.91
N GLY A 94 21.85 0.24 -3.05
CA GLY A 94 20.87 1.09 -3.71
C GLY A 94 19.57 1.27 -2.91
N TYR A 95 19.22 0.31 -2.06
CA TYR A 95 18.03 0.35 -1.19
C TYR A 95 18.42 0.38 0.29
N PHE A 96 19.56 0.99 0.64
CA PHE A 96 20.10 1.03 2.00
C PHE A 96 19.09 1.59 3.03
N HIS A 97 18.18 2.48 2.60
CA HIS A 97 17.18 3.08 3.45
C HIS A 97 16.21 2.03 4.03
N TRP A 98 15.98 0.90 3.35
CA TRP A 98 15.13 -0.19 3.86
C TRP A 98 15.62 -0.76 5.20
N PRO A 99 16.84 -1.34 5.28
CA PRO A 99 17.37 -1.82 6.55
C PRO A 99 17.72 -0.68 7.51
N PHE A 100 18.13 0.50 7.02
CA PHE A 100 18.44 1.63 7.89
C PHE A 100 17.20 2.12 8.65
N LEU A 101 16.11 2.45 7.95
CA LEU A 101 14.90 3.01 8.56
C LEU A 101 14.18 1.99 9.47
N ALA A 102 14.31 0.69 9.20
CA ALA A 102 13.80 -0.36 10.07
C ALA A 102 14.47 -0.37 11.46
N ASN A 103 15.64 0.26 11.63
CA ASN A 103 16.29 0.48 12.93
C ASN A 103 15.80 1.79 13.56
N VAL A 104 14.54 1.83 13.99
CA VAL A 104 13.80 3.06 14.36
C VAL A 104 14.59 4.03 15.23
N ASP A 105 15.10 3.60 16.38
CA ASP A 105 15.76 4.51 17.33
C ASP A 105 17.10 5.02 16.81
N LEU A 106 17.80 4.25 15.95
CA LEU A 106 19.04 4.68 15.34
C LEU A 106 18.76 5.66 14.19
N ALA A 107 17.86 5.29 13.28
CA ALA A 107 17.51 6.10 12.13
C ALA A 107 16.92 7.44 12.54
N THR A 108 15.96 7.45 13.48
CA THR A 108 15.34 8.69 13.99
C THR A 108 16.41 9.65 14.51
N ARG A 109 17.30 9.19 15.40
CA ARG A 109 18.37 10.05 15.94
C ARG A 109 19.33 10.57 14.87
N MET A 110 19.71 9.73 13.91
CA MET A 110 20.64 10.12 12.85
C MET A 110 20.00 11.13 11.88
N ILE A 111 18.76 10.91 11.48
CA ILE A 111 18.01 11.81 10.59
C ILE A 111 17.74 13.13 11.28
N THR A 112 17.26 13.12 12.53
CA THR A 112 17.03 14.36 13.30
C THR A 112 18.32 15.15 13.50
N ALA A 113 19.46 14.48 13.73
CA ALA A 113 20.75 15.17 13.82
C ALA A 113 21.22 15.78 12.49
N TYR A 114 20.89 15.15 11.35
CA TYR A 114 21.20 15.68 10.02
C TYR A 114 20.26 16.82 9.59
N GLY A 115 19.00 16.74 10.01
CA GLY A 115 17.88 17.58 9.61
C GLY A 115 16.90 16.77 8.77
N GLY A 116 15.69 16.54 9.28
CA GLY A 116 14.72 15.66 8.64
C GLY A 116 14.23 16.17 7.29
N GLY A 117 14.03 17.49 7.14
CA GLY A 117 13.72 18.09 5.85
C GLY A 117 14.83 17.90 4.80
N LYS A 118 16.11 17.97 5.22
CA LYS A 118 17.26 17.70 4.34
C LYS A 118 17.30 16.23 3.91
N TRP A 119 17.10 15.32 4.86
CA TRP A 119 16.99 13.88 4.57
C TRP A 119 15.88 13.59 3.56
N CYS A 120 14.70 14.21 3.75
CA CYS A 120 13.57 14.08 2.84
C CYS A 120 13.93 14.51 1.43
N CYS A 121 14.47 15.72 1.25
CA CYS A 121 14.91 16.21 -0.05
C CYS A 121 15.96 15.31 -0.70
N GLU A 122 16.97 14.85 0.05
CA GLU A 122 18.03 13.99 -0.47
C GLU A 122 17.48 12.64 -0.96
N MET A 123 16.53 12.06 -0.23
CA MET A 123 15.87 10.82 -0.65
C MET A 123 15.00 11.02 -1.90
N ILE A 124 14.24 12.12 -1.97
CA ILE A 124 13.46 12.45 -3.18
C ILE A 124 14.41 12.59 -4.38
N GLU A 125 15.52 13.32 -4.25
CA GLU A 125 16.48 13.45 -5.35
C GLU A 125 17.11 12.11 -5.73
N SER A 126 17.44 11.26 -4.76
CA SER A 126 18.02 9.95 -5.01
C SER A 126 17.10 8.99 -5.75
N TRP A 127 15.77 9.14 -5.61
CA TRP A 127 14.79 8.25 -6.24
C TRP A 127 14.17 8.83 -7.51
N SER A 128 14.41 10.12 -7.76
CA SER A 128 13.95 10.82 -8.96
C SER A 128 14.61 10.29 -10.23
N GLY A 129 13.95 10.50 -11.36
CA GLY A 129 14.46 10.17 -12.68
C GLY A 129 15.55 11.12 -13.17
N SER A 130 15.98 10.90 -14.41
CA SER A 130 16.92 11.77 -15.14
C SER A 130 16.23 12.67 -16.16
N ASN A 131 14.92 12.53 -16.35
CA ASN A 131 14.14 13.35 -17.27
C ASN A 131 14.05 14.80 -16.77
N THR A 132 14.64 15.75 -17.49
CA THR A 132 14.69 17.15 -17.06
C THR A 132 13.32 17.81 -16.95
N ARG A 133 12.36 17.44 -17.81
CA ARG A 133 10.98 17.95 -17.74
C ARG A 133 10.23 17.36 -16.56
N GLY A 134 10.40 16.06 -16.31
CA GLY A 134 9.81 15.39 -15.15
C GLY A 134 10.35 15.93 -13.84
N LEU A 135 11.67 16.14 -13.74
CA LEU A 135 12.30 16.78 -12.58
C LEU A 135 11.79 18.21 -12.34
N ALA A 136 11.54 18.98 -13.41
CA ALA A 136 10.99 20.32 -13.28
C ALA A 136 9.55 20.30 -12.75
N LYS A 137 8.73 19.32 -13.15
CA LYS A 137 7.38 19.11 -12.61
C LYS A 137 7.41 18.65 -11.16
N LEU A 138 8.25 17.67 -10.85
CA LEU A 138 8.43 17.16 -9.49
C LEU A 138 8.85 18.27 -8.52
N LYS A 139 9.58 19.28 -8.97
CA LYS A 139 10.01 20.45 -8.18
C LYS A 139 9.06 21.66 -8.27
N SER A 140 7.93 21.57 -8.98
CA SER A 140 7.02 22.70 -9.13
C SER A 140 6.28 23.02 -7.83
N ASP A 141 5.77 24.24 -7.74
CA ASP A 141 4.85 24.68 -6.67
C ASP A 141 5.38 24.44 -5.24
N ASP A 142 6.71 24.59 -5.07
CA ASP A 142 7.42 24.40 -3.80
C ASP A 142 7.21 23.01 -3.16
N SER A 143 6.92 21.97 -3.96
CA SER A 143 6.67 20.60 -3.52
C SER A 143 7.72 20.10 -2.51
N PHE A 144 9.01 20.33 -2.79
CA PHE A 144 10.11 19.93 -1.91
C PHE A 144 10.05 20.62 -0.56
N ALA A 145 9.69 21.90 -0.51
CA ALA A 145 9.55 22.62 0.76
C ALA A 145 8.36 22.10 1.56
N VAL A 146 7.26 21.72 0.89
CA VAL A 146 6.10 21.09 1.53
C VAL A 146 6.49 19.76 2.16
N TYR A 147 7.13 18.86 1.40
CA TYR A 147 7.57 17.56 1.92
C TYR A 147 8.61 17.69 3.03
N ALA A 148 9.62 18.53 2.82
CA ALA A 148 10.65 18.78 3.81
C ALA A 148 10.06 19.35 5.10
N GLY A 149 9.08 20.25 5.00
CA GLY A 149 8.42 20.87 6.15
C GLY A 149 7.74 19.85 7.08
N PHE A 150 7.13 18.79 6.55
CA PHE A 150 6.60 17.70 7.37
C PHE A 150 7.69 16.93 8.09
N PHE A 151 8.82 16.67 7.42
CA PHE A 151 9.94 15.93 7.97
C PHE A 151 10.80 16.72 8.97
N GLU A 152 10.54 18.02 9.17
CA GLU A 152 11.12 18.77 10.28
C GLU A 152 10.55 18.32 11.65
N ASP A 153 9.38 17.67 11.68
CA ASP A 153 8.84 17.05 12.89
C ASP A 153 9.44 15.65 13.11
N GLU A 154 10.10 15.44 14.24
CA GLU A 154 10.65 14.15 14.66
C GLU A 154 9.58 13.05 14.68
N HIS A 155 8.32 13.38 15.02
CA HIS A 155 7.23 12.41 15.01
C HIS A 155 6.96 11.85 13.61
N VAL A 156 7.09 12.67 12.57
CA VAL A 156 6.97 12.22 11.17
C VAL A 156 8.13 11.30 10.82
N VAL A 157 9.37 11.71 11.13
CA VAL A 157 10.57 10.86 10.93
C VAL A 157 10.42 9.51 11.62
N ARG A 158 10.01 9.51 12.90
CA ARG A 158 9.84 8.29 13.68
C ARG A 158 8.72 7.42 13.12
N ALA A 159 7.58 8.00 12.74
CA ALA A 159 6.47 7.27 12.14
C ALA A 159 6.88 6.61 10.82
N SER A 160 7.62 7.32 9.96
CA SER A 160 8.20 6.74 8.75
C SER A 160 9.15 5.57 9.08
N CYS A 161 9.98 5.69 10.12
CA CYS A 161 10.84 4.57 10.53
C CYS A 161 10.05 3.36 11.05
N GLU A 162 9.00 3.57 11.84
CA GLU A 162 8.13 2.48 12.32
C GLU A 162 7.43 1.75 11.17
N ASP A 163 7.04 2.46 10.10
CA ASP A 163 6.52 1.86 8.87
C ASP A 163 7.55 0.89 8.23
N TYR A 164 8.82 1.29 8.10
CA TYR A 164 9.86 0.40 7.60
C TYR A 164 10.14 -0.79 8.54
N LYS A 165 10.08 -0.59 9.86
CA LYS A 165 10.22 -1.68 10.85
C LYS A 165 9.09 -2.69 10.72
N HIS A 166 7.83 -2.26 10.59
CA HIS A 166 6.70 -3.18 10.35
C HIS A 166 6.80 -3.86 8.99
N GLY A 167 7.24 -3.11 7.97
CA GLY A 167 7.57 -3.63 6.64
C GLY A 167 8.67 -4.70 6.64
N ALA A 168 9.56 -4.70 7.64
CA ALA A 168 10.62 -5.69 7.83
C ALA A 168 10.23 -6.85 8.76
N THR A 169 9.07 -6.77 9.42
CA THR A 169 8.68 -7.71 10.48
C THR A 169 7.24 -8.18 10.30
N THR A 170 6.27 -7.48 10.90
CA THR A 170 4.86 -7.87 10.95
C THR A 170 4.27 -8.06 9.55
N ASP A 171 4.57 -7.16 8.61
CA ASP A 171 3.97 -7.20 7.28
C ASP A 171 4.44 -8.39 6.45
N LEU A 172 5.73 -8.76 6.60
CA LEU A 172 6.30 -9.96 5.97
C LEU A 172 5.62 -11.22 6.49
N LYS A 173 5.50 -11.34 7.81
CA LYS A 173 4.84 -12.50 8.43
C LYS A 173 3.39 -12.64 7.96
N LEU A 174 2.64 -11.54 7.95
CA LEU A 174 1.25 -11.57 7.45
C LEU A 174 1.19 -11.94 5.97
N GLN A 175 2.14 -11.47 5.17
CA GLN A 175 2.22 -11.76 3.74
C GLN A 175 2.55 -13.24 3.47
N GLU A 176 3.43 -13.85 4.27
CA GLU A 176 3.72 -15.29 4.25
C GLU A 176 2.48 -16.11 4.62
N GLU A 177 1.81 -15.75 5.72
CA GLU A 177 0.58 -16.43 6.17
C GLU A 177 -0.58 -16.32 5.16
N ASP A 178 -0.64 -15.25 4.37
CA ASP A 178 -1.60 -15.13 3.26
C ASP A 178 -1.25 -16.08 2.12
N GLN A 179 0.02 -16.12 1.71
CA GLN A 179 0.50 -17.00 0.65
C GLN A 179 0.28 -18.48 1.00
N GLU A 180 0.61 -18.89 2.22
CA GLU A 180 0.36 -20.25 2.71
C GLU A 180 -1.12 -20.64 2.67
N LYS A 181 -2.01 -19.68 2.93
CA LYS A 181 -3.47 -19.88 2.91
C LYS A 181 -4.09 -19.60 1.54
N GLY A 182 -3.27 -19.34 0.51
CA GLY A 182 -3.72 -19.04 -0.84
C GLY A 182 -4.49 -17.72 -0.98
N ARG A 183 -4.39 -16.79 -0.02
CA ARG A 183 -4.96 -15.44 -0.12
C ARG A 183 -4.07 -14.55 -0.96
N LYS A 184 -4.64 -13.98 -2.02
CA LYS A 184 -3.95 -13.20 -3.06
C LYS A 184 -4.88 -12.11 -3.56
N ILE A 185 -4.35 -11.17 -4.35
CA ILE A 185 -5.18 -10.19 -5.06
C ILE A 185 -6.13 -10.94 -6.00
N ASP A 186 -7.42 -10.72 -5.86
CA ASP A 186 -8.52 -11.38 -6.58
C ASP A 186 -9.33 -10.41 -7.46
N VAL A 187 -8.85 -9.18 -7.60
CA VAL A 187 -9.47 -8.10 -8.39
C VAL A 187 -8.50 -7.62 -9.48
N PRO A 188 -8.98 -7.03 -10.57
CA PRO A 188 -8.12 -6.46 -11.60
C PRO A 188 -7.01 -5.59 -11.01
N LEU A 189 -5.79 -5.75 -11.55
CA LEU A 189 -4.59 -5.10 -11.08
C LEU A 189 -3.96 -4.27 -12.22
N LEU A 190 -3.67 -2.99 -11.94
CA LEU A 190 -2.75 -2.18 -12.74
C LEU A 190 -1.41 -2.04 -12.00
N LEU A 191 -0.34 -2.37 -12.69
CA LEU A 191 1.03 -2.14 -12.27
C LEU A 191 1.60 -0.98 -13.09
N LEU A 192 1.89 0.13 -12.43
CA LEU A 192 2.50 1.29 -13.04
C LEU A 192 3.89 1.47 -12.44
N TYR A 193 4.94 1.56 -13.25
CA TYR A 193 6.31 1.52 -12.72
C TYR A 193 7.32 2.27 -13.59
N ALA A 194 8.40 2.74 -12.98
CA ALA A 194 9.55 3.32 -13.66
C ALA A 194 10.33 2.22 -14.41
N SER A 195 10.22 2.21 -15.74
CA SER A 195 10.89 1.21 -16.61
C SER A 195 12.40 1.24 -16.44
N ASP A 196 12.96 2.44 -16.26
CA ASP A 196 14.40 2.67 -16.20
C ASP A 196 15.02 2.44 -14.82
N LEU A 197 14.21 2.26 -13.78
CA LEU A 197 14.62 1.99 -12.40
C LEU A 197 14.17 0.60 -11.94
N ILE A 198 13.03 0.48 -11.25
CA ILE A 198 12.55 -0.79 -10.71
C ILE A 198 12.26 -1.81 -11.82
N GLY A 199 11.88 -1.36 -13.02
CA GLY A 199 11.69 -2.20 -14.21
C GLY A 199 12.99 -2.84 -14.74
N LYS A 200 14.17 -2.30 -14.41
CA LYS A 200 15.46 -2.96 -14.70
C LYS A 200 15.86 -3.99 -13.65
N ARG A 201 15.24 -3.95 -12.45
CA ARG A 201 15.50 -4.86 -11.34
C ARG A 201 14.58 -6.08 -11.38
N TYR A 202 13.33 -5.88 -11.79
CA TYR A 202 12.30 -6.91 -11.80
C TYR A 202 11.53 -6.92 -13.12
N ASP A 203 11.13 -8.11 -13.55
CA ASP A 203 10.22 -8.28 -14.67
C ASP A 203 8.77 -8.14 -14.17
N PHE A 204 8.17 -6.98 -14.40
CA PHE A 204 6.80 -6.69 -13.95
C PHE A 204 5.73 -7.54 -14.64
N SER A 205 6.06 -8.16 -15.79
CA SER A 205 5.16 -9.11 -16.44
C SER A 205 5.01 -10.43 -15.67
N THR A 206 5.94 -10.74 -14.75
CA THR A 206 5.96 -12.02 -14.02
C THR A 206 6.08 -11.90 -12.51
N VAL A 207 6.65 -10.81 -11.97
CA VAL A 207 6.95 -10.67 -10.54
C VAL A 207 5.71 -10.73 -9.63
N TRP A 208 4.54 -10.37 -10.15
CA TRP A 208 3.27 -10.39 -9.43
C TRP A 208 2.44 -11.67 -9.64
N ASN A 209 2.84 -12.59 -10.53
CA ASN A 209 2.04 -13.78 -10.86
C ASN A 209 1.76 -14.67 -9.63
N GLY A 210 2.72 -14.76 -8.70
CA GLY A 210 2.54 -15.50 -7.44
C GLY A 210 1.61 -14.82 -6.43
N TRP A 211 1.27 -13.55 -6.64
CA TRP A 211 0.58 -12.66 -5.70
C TRP A 211 -0.86 -12.35 -6.08
N VAL A 212 -1.29 -12.87 -7.23
CA VAL A 212 -2.57 -12.64 -7.85
C VAL A 212 -3.27 -14.00 -8.05
N GLN A 213 -4.59 -14.05 -7.88
CA GLN A 213 -5.38 -15.26 -8.12
C GLN A 213 -5.39 -15.61 -9.61
N GLU A 214 -5.50 -16.90 -9.91
CA GLU A 214 -5.61 -17.39 -11.28
C GLU A 214 -6.81 -16.74 -12.01
N GLY A 215 -6.62 -16.32 -13.25
CA GLY A 215 -7.65 -15.67 -14.06
C GLY A 215 -7.89 -14.18 -13.79
N VAL A 216 -7.23 -13.58 -12.79
CA VAL A 216 -7.29 -12.12 -12.58
C VAL A 216 -6.43 -11.39 -13.60
N ARG A 217 -6.99 -10.34 -14.20
CA ARG A 217 -6.29 -9.51 -15.19
C ARG A 217 -5.23 -8.64 -14.52
N ILE A 218 -3.97 -8.81 -14.96
CA ILE A 218 -2.85 -7.91 -14.66
C ILE A 218 -2.58 -7.04 -15.89
N THR A 219 -2.58 -5.72 -15.71
CA THR A 219 -2.18 -4.75 -16.74
C THR A 219 -0.88 -4.08 -16.28
N ASN A 220 0.08 -3.92 -17.19
CA ASN A 220 1.37 -3.32 -16.91
C ASN A 220 1.53 -2.04 -17.72
N HIS A 221 1.98 -0.96 -17.09
CA HIS A 221 2.33 0.30 -17.74
C HIS A 221 3.69 0.78 -17.23
N GLY A 222 4.71 0.69 -18.08
CA GLY A 222 6.05 1.15 -17.75
C GLY A 222 6.27 2.60 -18.20
N LEU A 223 6.58 3.49 -17.27
CA LEU A 223 7.01 4.87 -17.55
C LEU A 223 8.45 4.85 -18.04
N GLY A 224 8.69 5.31 -19.27
CA GLY A 224 10.00 5.33 -19.92
C GLY A 224 10.72 6.68 -19.79
N ASP A 225 11.63 6.96 -20.74
CA ASP A 225 12.26 8.25 -20.95
C ASP A 225 12.95 8.86 -19.71
N GLY A 226 13.53 8.02 -18.85
CA GLY A 226 14.22 8.46 -17.65
C GLY A 226 13.30 9.01 -16.56
N ILE A 227 12.00 8.70 -16.59
CA ILE A 227 11.10 8.94 -15.47
C ILE A 227 11.46 8.00 -14.30
N GLY A 228 11.52 8.56 -13.10
CA GLY A 228 11.91 7.86 -11.89
C GLY A 228 10.74 7.37 -11.04
N HIS A 229 11.04 7.19 -9.76
CA HIS A 229 10.14 6.60 -8.77
C HIS A 229 8.83 7.39 -8.59
N PHE A 230 8.88 8.71 -8.78
CA PHE A 230 7.76 9.61 -8.53
C PHE A 230 6.91 9.81 -9.79
N GLY A 231 6.51 8.72 -10.45
CA GLY A 231 5.80 8.77 -11.73
C GLY A 231 4.60 9.72 -11.76
N ALA A 232 3.82 9.78 -10.68
CA ALA A 232 2.67 10.66 -10.56
C ALA A 232 3.03 12.16 -10.58
N GLU A 233 4.27 12.53 -10.24
CA GLU A 233 4.77 13.90 -10.21
C GLU A 233 5.72 14.19 -11.39
N GLU A 234 6.53 13.21 -11.81
CA GLU A 234 7.46 13.31 -12.93
C GLU A 234 6.76 13.17 -14.30
N ALA A 235 5.71 12.36 -14.39
CA ALA A 235 4.91 12.14 -15.59
C ALA A 235 3.39 12.11 -15.28
N PRO A 236 2.83 13.19 -14.70
CA PRO A 236 1.46 13.21 -14.19
C PRO A 236 0.42 12.88 -15.26
N GLU A 237 0.56 13.38 -16.48
CA GLU A 237 -0.41 13.15 -17.55
C GLU A 237 -0.37 11.71 -18.07
N GLU A 238 0.81 11.11 -18.18
CA GLU A 238 0.94 9.71 -18.57
C GLU A 238 0.41 8.78 -17.48
N CYS A 239 0.73 9.06 -16.22
CA CYS A 239 0.19 8.32 -15.08
C CYS A 239 -1.34 8.37 -15.02
N ALA A 240 -1.91 9.59 -15.11
CA ALA A 240 -3.35 9.77 -15.11
C ALA A 240 -4.01 9.10 -16.32
N GLY A 241 -3.38 9.19 -17.51
CA GLY A 241 -3.87 8.55 -18.73
C GLY A 241 -3.92 7.03 -18.62
N ALA A 242 -2.85 6.40 -18.14
CA ALA A 242 -2.78 4.94 -17.95
C ALA A 242 -3.82 4.45 -16.93
N ILE A 243 -3.99 5.19 -15.83
CA ILE A 243 -5.03 4.89 -14.83
C ILE A 243 -6.42 5.04 -15.44
N ALA A 244 -6.70 6.14 -16.14
CA ALA A 244 -8.01 6.39 -16.74
C ALA A 244 -8.38 5.34 -17.81
N GLU A 245 -7.43 4.94 -18.66
CA GLU A 245 -7.64 3.86 -19.64
C GLU A 245 -7.97 2.53 -18.95
N TRP A 246 -7.19 2.18 -17.92
CA TRP A 246 -7.42 0.97 -17.15
C TRP A 246 -8.80 0.99 -16.45
N LEU A 247 -9.17 2.12 -15.83
CA LEU A 247 -10.48 2.33 -15.22
C LEU A 247 -11.63 2.14 -16.22
N GLY A 248 -11.51 2.70 -17.44
CA GLY A 248 -12.48 2.49 -18.51
C GLY A 248 -12.62 1.01 -18.90
N GLY A 249 -11.52 0.25 -18.82
CA GLY A 249 -11.49 -1.19 -19.04
C GLY A 249 -12.13 -2.05 -17.93
N LEU A 250 -12.43 -1.48 -16.76
CA LEU A 250 -13.11 -2.20 -15.67
C LEU A 250 -14.63 -2.29 -15.86
N GLY A 251 -15.19 -1.58 -16.85
CA GLY A 251 -16.64 -1.58 -17.10
C GLY A 251 -17.45 -0.93 -15.98
N ILE A 252 -16.82 -0.05 -15.19
CA ILE A 252 -17.45 0.70 -14.10
C ILE A 252 -18.20 1.90 -14.72
N GLY A 253 -19.30 1.59 -15.43
CA GLY A 253 -20.38 2.49 -15.84
C GLY A 253 -20.03 3.78 -16.59
N ASP A 254 -20.56 3.92 -17.82
CA ASP A 254 -20.64 5.13 -18.66
C ASP A 254 -21.32 6.38 -18.00
N GLY A 255 -21.51 6.40 -16.67
CA GLY A 255 -22.11 7.49 -15.91
C GLY A 255 -21.14 8.31 -15.05
N ALA A 256 -19.90 7.84 -14.85
CA ALA A 256 -18.89 8.58 -14.11
C ALA A 256 -17.90 9.22 -15.09
N LYS A 257 -18.23 10.43 -15.56
CA LYS A 257 -17.18 11.31 -16.10
C LYS A 257 -16.26 11.66 -14.94
N LEU A 258 -15.02 11.15 -15.00
CA LEU A 258 -13.90 11.70 -14.23
C LEU A 258 -13.66 13.16 -14.66
#